data_AF-A0A8T7GXZ2-F1
#
_entry.id   AF-A0A8T7GXZ2-F1
#
_cell.length_a   1.000
_cell.length_b   1.000
_cell.length_c   1.000
_cell.angle_alpha   90.00
_cell.angle_beta   90.00
_cell.angle_gamma   90.00
#
_symmetry.space_group_name_H-M   'P 1'
#
loop_
_entity.id
_entity.type
_entity.pdbx_description
1 polymer ?
#
loop_
_entity_poly.entity_id
_entity_poly.type
_entity_poly.pdbx_seq_one_letter_code
_entity_poly.pdbx_strand_id
1 'polypeptide(L)'
;MPWISKREIAYYLVLKSAFGYSPFNIGSAMDILRLLGPRRVARKVLKRLLARGMIERLNSVTYRLRPLDEALENLLANYIASRLQKYLKSCGIEVATRVANSKTIEVVGCSEEMKKLLNSISWRGIEIKCVNNKLSEAKSRGVE
;
A
#
# COMPACT_ATOMS: atom_id res chain seq x y z
N MET A 1 3.00 12.17 5.68
CA MET A 1 2.89 11.05 6.65
C MET A 1 2.07 9.93 6.03
N PRO A 2 2.65 8.73 5.82
CA PRO A 2 2.00 7.64 5.09
C PRO A 2 0.98 6.87 5.92
N TRP A 3 0.78 7.22 7.20
CA TRP A 3 -0.11 6.50 8.09
C TRP A 3 -1.58 6.81 7.85
N ILE A 4 -2.41 5.77 7.81
CA ILE A 4 -3.86 5.90 7.78
C ILE A 4 -4.31 6.44 9.13
N SER A 5 -5.06 7.54 9.14
CA SER A 5 -5.55 8.11 10.40
C SER A 5 -6.69 7.27 10.99
N LYS A 6 -6.86 7.30 12.33
CA LYS A 6 -8.00 6.66 13.01
C LYS A 6 -9.35 7.05 12.38
N ARG A 7 -9.46 8.31 11.94
CA ARG A 7 -10.64 8.82 11.23
C ARG A 7 -10.85 8.15 9.87
N GLU A 8 -9.79 8.00 9.08
CA GLU A 8 -9.89 7.32 7.78
C GLU A 8 -10.34 5.86 7.95
N ILE A 9 -9.81 5.16 8.95
CA ILE A 9 -10.23 3.79 9.29
C ILE A 9 -11.71 3.76 9.69
N ALA A 10 -12.14 4.65 10.60
CA ALA A 10 -13.54 4.70 11.03
C ALA A 10 -14.51 4.93 9.85
N TYR A 11 -14.16 5.84 8.94
CA TYR A 11 -14.97 6.12 7.75
C TYR A 11 -14.99 4.92 6.81
N TYR A 12 -13.86 4.25 6.58
CA TYR A 12 -13.80 3.02 5.79
C TYR A 12 -14.70 1.92 6.39
N LEU A 13 -14.64 1.70 7.70
CA LEU A 13 -15.45 0.68 8.38
C LEU A 13 -16.94 0.99 8.30
N VAL A 14 -17.36 2.25 8.44
CA VAL A 14 -18.76 2.65 8.28
C VAL A 14 -19.25 2.43 6.85
N LEU A 15 -18.45 2.81 5.85
CA LEU A 15 -18.79 2.52 4.46
C LEU A 15 -18.88 1.00 4.21
N LYS A 16 -17.98 0.20 4.78
CA LYS A 16 -17.99 -1.26 4.65
C LYS A 16 -19.22 -1.86 5.31
N SER A 17 -19.63 -1.36 6.46
CA SER A 17 -20.86 -1.79 7.12
C SER A 17 -22.11 -1.44 6.31
N ALA A 18 -22.12 -0.30 5.61
CA ALA A 18 -23.29 0.15 4.86
C ALA A 18 -23.40 -0.47 3.46
N PHE A 19 -22.28 -0.65 2.77
CA PHE A 19 -22.26 -1.02 1.34
C PHE A 19 -21.52 -2.34 1.06
N GLY A 20 -20.86 -2.92 2.06
CA GLY A 20 -19.99 -4.08 1.85
C GLY A 20 -18.89 -3.77 0.82
N TYR A 21 -18.71 -4.68 -0.15
CA TYR A 21 -17.87 -4.45 -1.33
C TYR A 21 -18.71 -4.21 -2.61
N SER A 22 -20.00 -3.89 -2.45
CA SER A 22 -20.86 -3.53 -3.58
C SER A 22 -20.58 -2.10 -4.05
N PRO A 23 -20.82 -1.79 -5.34
CA PRO A 23 -20.77 -0.41 -5.83
C PRO A 23 -21.73 0.50 -5.07
N PHE A 24 -21.30 1.73 -4.76
CA PHE A 24 -22.12 2.74 -4.11
C PHE A 24 -21.94 4.11 -4.76
N ASN A 25 -23.00 4.93 -4.69
CA ASN A 25 -22.97 6.31 -5.15
C ASN A 25 -22.31 7.23 -4.11
N ILE A 26 -21.54 8.22 -4.56
CA ILE A 26 -20.89 9.20 -3.68
C ILE A 26 -21.88 10.01 -2.84
N GLY A 27 -23.07 10.32 -3.35
CA GLY A 27 -24.13 10.99 -2.62
C GLY A 27 -24.57 10.18 -1.40
N SER A 28 -24.94 8.92 -1.62
CA SER A 28 -25.32 7.97 -0.57
C SER A 28 -24.20 7.80 0.47
N ALA A 29 -22.95 7.63 0.02
CA ALA A 29 -21.81 7.56 0.93
C ALA A 29 -21.67 8.84 1.78
N MET A 30 -21.85 10.02 1.20
CA MET A 30 -21.77 11.28 1.91
C MET A 30 -22.90 11.48 2.93
N ASP A 31 -24.10 10.96 2.64
CA ASP A 31 -25.24 11.02 3.56
C ASP A 31 -25.10 10.08 4.76
N ILE A 32 -24.31 9.02 4.64
CA ILE A 32 -23.93 8.16 5.77
C ILE A 32 -22.76 8.78 6.52
N LEU A 33 -21.70 9.18 5.82
CA LEU A 33 -20.49 9.70 6.43
C LEU A 33 -20.69 11.03 7.17
N ARG A 34 -21.77 11.78 6.87
CA ARG A 34 -22.11 13.01 7.62
C ARG A 34 -22.43 12.73 9.09
N LEU A 35 -22.81 11.50 9.44
CA LEU A 35 -23.05 11.08 10.83
C LEU A 35 -21.76 11.12 11.67
N LEU A 36 -20.59 11.02 11.03
CA LEU A 36 -19.28 11.06 11.68
C LEU A 36 -18.63 12.45 11.67
N GLY A 37 -19.18 13.40 10.91
CA GLY A 37 -18.64 14.75 10.84
C GLY A 37 -19.03 15.53 9.57
N PRO A 38 -18.52 16.76 9.40
CA PRO A 38 -18.93 17.65 8.33
C PRO A 38 -18.70 17.07 6.93
N ARG A 39 -19.58 17.38 5.97
CA ARG A 39 -19.46 16.93 4.55
C ARG A 39 -18.07 17.25 3.97
N ARG A 40 -17.48 18.39 4.29
CA ARG A 40 -16.11 18.76 3.86
C ARG A 40 -15.05 17.76 4.34
N VAL A 41 -15.19 17.23 5.55
CA VAL A 41 -14.29 16.23 6.12
C VAL A 41 -14.51 14.89 5.44
N ALA A 42 -15.75 14.45 5.28
CA ALA A 42 -16.09 13.21 4.57
C ALA A 42 -15.51 13.18 3.15
N ARG A 43 -15.65 14.28 2.40
CA ARG A 43 -15.07 14.42 1.06
C ARG A 43 -13.54 14.32 1.08
N LYS A 44 -12.87 14.93 2.06
CA LYS A 44 -11.41 14.82 2.21
C LYS A 44 -11.00 13.37 2.52
N VAL A 45 -11.74 12.68 3.40
CA VAL A 45 -11.46 11.29 3.75
C VAL A 45 -11.66 10.38 2.53
N LEU A 46 -12.77 10.49 1.80
CA LEU A 46 -13.01 9.72 0.57
C LEU A 46 -11.88 9.89 -0.45
N LYS A 47 -11.43 11.13 -0.70
CA LYS A 47 -10.29 11.39 -1.58
C LYS A 47 -9.01 10.67 -1.12
N ARG A 48 -8.76 10.61 0.18
CA ARG A 48 -7.60 9.91 0.74
C ARG A 48 -7.74 8.40 0.70
N LEU A 49 -8.93 7.86 0.95
CA LEU A 49 -9.21 6.43 0.79
C LEU A 49 -8.98 6.00 -0.66
N LEU A 50 -9.40 6.82 -1.63
CA LEU A 50 -9.15 6.58 -3.06
C LEU A 50 -7.66 6.60 -3.38
N ALA A 51 -6.95 7.66 -2.95
CA ALA A 51 -5.51 7.79 -3.18
C ALA A 51 -4.69 6.64 -2.55
N ARG A 52 -5.21 6.01 -1.49
CA ARG A 52 -4.58 4.86 -0.82
C ARG A 52 -5.05 3.50 -1.36
N GLY A 53 -5.90 3.47 -2.38
CA GLY A 53 -6.43 2.23 -2.94
C GLY A 53 -7.39 1.46 -2.03
N MET A 54 -7.92 2.10 -0.98
CA MET A 54 -8.92 1.49 -0.07
C MET A 54 -10.33 1.54 -0.67
N ILE A 55 -10.56 2.46 -1.60
CA ILE A 55 -11.72 2.47 -2.49
C ILE A 55 -11.23 2.61 -3.94
N GLU A 56 -12.00 2.09 -4.87
CA GLU A 56 -11.81 2.27 -6.31
C GLU A 56 -12.94 3.12 -6.89
N ARG A 57 -12.62 3.91 -7.91
CA ARG A 57 -13.59 4.69 -8.66
C ARG A 57 -14.03 3.89 -9.88
N LEU A 58 -15.31 3.58 -9.99
CA LEU A 58 -15.86 2.86 -11.15
C LEU A 58 -16.27 3.83 -12.26
N ASN A 59 -16.82 4.99 -11.88
CA ASN A 59 -17.16 6.07 -12.83
C ASN A 59 -17.17 7.44 -12.11
N SER A 60 -17.77 8.47 -12.72
CA SER A 60 -17.75 9.82 -12.18
C SER A 60 -18.34 9.94 -10.76
N VAL A 61 -19.34 9.13 -10.43
CA VAL A 61 -20.12 9.21 -9.17
C VAL A 61 -20.20 7.91 -8.39
N THR A 62 -19.77 6.78 -8.96
CA THR A 62 -19.84 5.45 -8.36
C THR A 62 -18.46 4.96 -7.95
N TYR A 63 -18.40 4.39 -6.75
CA TYR A 63 -17.19 3.89 -6.12
C TYR A 63 -17.44 2.48 -5.57
N ARG A 64 -16.38 1.75 -5.26
CA ARG A 64 -16.44 0.47 -4.57
C ARG A 64 -15.34 0.41 -3.51
N LEU A 65 -15.61 -0.26 -2.39
CA LEU A 65 -14.57 -0.57 -1.41
C LEU A 65 -13.65 -1.69 -1.90
N ARG A 66 -12.37 -1.59 -1.57
CA ARG A 66 -11.41 -2.68 -1.73
C ARG A 66 -11.14 -3.36 -0.40
N PRO A 67 -10.74 -4.64 -0.38
CA PRO A 67 -10.28 -5.30 0.83
C PRO A 67 -9.18 -4.51 1.52
N LEU A 68 -9.29 -4.36 2.84
CA LEU A 68 -8.35 -3.56 3.62
C LEU A 68 -6.94 -4.14 3.52
N ASP A 69 -6.82 -5.46 3.54
CA ASP A 69 -5.54 -6.17 3.50
C ASP A 69 -4.77 -5.84 2.21
N GLU A 70 -5.43 -5.88 1.05
CA GLU A 70 -4.82 -5.49 -0.23
C GLU A 70 -4.35 -4.03 -0.25
N ALA A 71 -5.17 -3.12 0.30
CA ALA A 71 -4.80 -1.70 0.34
C ALA A 71 -3.62 -1.44 1.31
N LEU A 72 -3.56 -2.19 2.41
CA LEU A 72 -2.45 -2.15 3.36
C LEU A 72 -1.17 -2.74 2.77
N GLU A 73 -1.25 -3.87 2.07
CA GLU A 73 -0.12 -4.46 1.34
C GLU A 73 0.51 -3.43 0.39
N ASN A 74 -0.32 -2.76 -0.44
CA ASN A 74 0.14 -1.71 -1.34
C ASN A 74 0.79 -0.53 -0.60
N LEU A 75 0.16 -0.07 0.48
CA LEU A 75 0.65 1.07 1.25
C LEU A 75 1.97 0.76 1.96
N LEU A 76 2.14 -0.48 2.42
CA LEU A 76 3.27 -0.90 3.24
C LEU A 76 4.44 -1.44 2.42
N ALA A 77 4.24 -1.87 1.17
CA ALA A 77 5.31 -2.41 0.32
C ALA A 77 6.55 -1.49 0.26
N ASN A 78 6.35 -0.20 -0.01
CA ASN A 78 7.43 0.80 -0.04
C ASN A 78 8.09 1.00 1.33
N TYR A 79 7.30 0.96 2.41
CA TYR A 79 7.82 1.10 3.76
C TYR A 79 8.68 -0.12 4.13
N ILE A 80 8.21 -1.33 3.87
CA ILE A 80 8.91 -2.59 4.12
C ILE A 80 10.20 -2.62 3.30
N ALA A 81 10.17 -2.26 2.01
CA ALA A 81 11.36 -2.17 1.16
C ALA A 81 12.39 -1.20 1.74
N SER A 82 11.98 0.00 2.15
CA SER A 82 12.87 0.98 2.78
C SER A 82 13.48 0.48 4.09
N ARG A 83 12.69 -0.20 4.93
CA ARG A 83 13.17 -0.79 6.19
C ARG A 83 14.19 -1.89 5.92
N LEU A 84 13.91 -2.77 4.96
CA LEU A 84 14.79 -3.85 4.55
C LEU A 84 16.12 -3.32 4.03
N GLN A 85 16.09 -2.33 3.14
CA GLN A 85 17.31 -1.70 2.60
C GLN A 85 18.17 -1.08 3.70
N LYS A 86 17.55 -0.33 4.63
CA LYS A 86 18.26 0.30 5.74
C LYS A 86 18.93 -0.73 6.65
N TYR A 87 18.21 -1.80 6.98
CA TYR A 87 18.75 -2.89 7.78
C TYR A 87 19.96 -3.55 7.09
N LEU A 88 19.82 -3.95 5.82
CA LEU A 88 20.90 -4.59 5.08
C LEU A 88 22.12 -3.68 4.91
N LYS A 89 21.92 -2.38 4.64
CA LYS A 89 23.01 -1.39 4.64
C LYS A 89 23.70 -1.27 5.99
N SER A 90 22.96 -1.32 7.10
CA SER A 90 23.55 -1.27 8.45
C SER A 90 24.40 -2.51 8.78
N CYS A 91 24.13 -3.64 8.12
CA CYS A 91 24.95 -4.84 8.19
C CYS A 91 26.17 -4.81 7.24
N GLY A 92 26.44 -3.67 6.57
CA GLY A 92 27.56 -3.54 5.61
C GLY A 92 27.28 -4.12 4.23
N ILE A 93 26.01 -4.43 3.92
CA ILE A 93 25.63 -5.07 2.66
C ILE A 93 25.10 -4.01 1.69
N GLU A 94 25.80 -3.81 0.58
CA GLU A 94 25.34 -2.91 -0.47
C GLU A 94 24.20 -3.53 -1.28
N VAL A 95 22.98 -3.14 -0.94
CA VAL A 95 21.77 -3.55 -1.66
C VAL A 95 20.92 -2.38 -2.12
N ALA A 96 20.22 -2.60 -3.22
CA ALA A 96 19.11 -1.76 -3.66
C ALA A 96 17.80 -2.55 -3.54
N THR A 97 16.73 -1.90 -3.09
CA THR A 97 15.40 -2.49 -3.06
C THR A 97 14.49 -1.74 -4.02
N ARG A 98 13.71 -2.45 -4.83
CA ARG A 98 12.64 -1.87 -5.65
C ARG A 98 11.33 -2.61 -5.41
N VAL A 99 10.22 -1.88 -5.43
CA VAL A 99 8.89 -2.48 -5.37
C VAL A 99 8.46 -2.75 -6.81
N ALA A 100 8.43 -4.01 -7.21
CA ALA A 100 8.06 -4.39 -8.59
C ALA A 100 6.55 -4.28 -8.81
N ASN A 101 5.78 -4.64 -7.78
CA ASN A 101 4.34 -4.41 -7.70
C ASN A 101 3.92 -4.40 -6.23
N SER A 102 2.62 -4.31 -5.97
CA SER A 102 2.03 -4.33 -4.63
C SER A 102 2.43 -5.50 -3.73
N LYS A 103 2.84 -6.62 -4.32
CA LYS A 103 3.09 -7.89 -3.64
C LYS A 103 4.53 -8.37 -3.77
N THR A 104 5.40 -7.65 -4.46
CA THR A 104 6.76 -8.12 -4.74
C THR A 104 7.77 -7.00 -4.49
N ILE A 105 8.67 -7.26 -3.55
CA ILE A 105 9.85 -6.43 -3.28
C ILE A 105 11.06 -7.16 -3.85
N GLU A 106 11.79 -6.50 -4.72
CA GLU A 106 13.00 -7.03 -5.30
C GLU A 106 14.23 -6.43 -4.63
N VAL A 107 15.13 -7.29 -4.16
CA VAL A 107 16.41 -6.93 -3.55
C VAL A 107 17.52 -7.26 -4.54
N VAL A 108 18.26 -6.23 -4.93
CA VAL A 108 19.38 -6.31 -5.87
C VAL A 108 20.69 -6.37 -5.08
N GLY A 109 21.56 -7.33 -5.42
CA GLY A 109 22.84 -7.53 -4.75
C GLY A 109 22.83 -8.57 -3.62
N CYS A 110 21.92 -9.54 -3.63
CA CYS A 110 21.87 -10.59 -2.61
C CYS A 110 22.96 -11.66 -2.77
N SER A 111 23.52 -12.11 -1.64
CA SER A 111 24.25 -13.39 -1.53
C SER A 111 23.29 -14.59 -1.47
N GLU A 112 23.79 -15.80 -1.73
CA GLU A 112 22.99 -17.03 -1.65
C GLU A 112 22.46 -17.36 -0.24
N GLU A 113 23.19 -17.00 0.80
CA GLU A 113 22.74 -17.16 2.19
C GLU A 113 21.57 -16.25 2.52
N MET A 114 21.60 -15.00 2.00
CA MET A 114 20.49 -14.06 2.13
C MET A 114 19.25 -14.51 1.37
N LYS A 115 19.40 -15.16 0.21
CA LYS A 115 18.26 -15.73 -0.52
C LYS A 115 17.48 -16.72 0.35
N LYS A 116 18.18 -17.58 1.11
CA LYS A 116 17.53 -18.55 2.02
C LYS A 116 16.79 -17.86 3.16
N LEU A 117 17.40 -16.85 3.78
CA LEU A 117 16.76 -16.07 4.85
C LEU A 117 15.56 -15.26 4.34
N LEU A 118 15.70 -14.56 3.22
CA LEU A 118 14.63 -13.74 2.66
C LEU A 118 13.47 -14.60 2.12
N ASN A 119 13.75 -15.76 1.53
CA ASN A 119 12.72 -16.71 1.10
C ASN A 119 11.98 -17.36 2.28
N SER A 120 12.63 -17.49 3.45
CA SER A 120 11.96 -17.97 4.68
C SER A 120 10.98 -16.95 5.26
N ILE A 121 11.14 -15.69 4.87
CA ILE A 121 10.37 -14.56 5.34
C ILE A 121 9.27 -14.26 4.30
N SER A 122 8.22 -15.08 4.30
CA SER A 122 6.97 -14.75 3.60
C SER A 122 6.15 -13.83 4.48
N TRP A 123 6.19 -12.52 4.22
CA TRP A 123 5.24 -11.59 4.85
C TRP A 123 3.92 -11.86 4.16
N ARG A 124 2.88 -12.25 4.91
CA ARG A 124 1.54 -12.57 4.35
C ARG A 124 1.16 -11.58 3.24
N GLY A 125 1.22 -12.03 1.99
CA GLY A 125 0.88 -11.25 0.79
C GLY A 125 2.03 -10.50 0.07
N ILE A 126 3.21 -10.34 0.67
CA ILE A 126 4.38 -9.67 0.08
C ILE A 126 5.56 -10.65 -0.04
N GLU A 127 5.90 -11.01 -1.29
CA GLU A 127 7.07 -11.78 -1.68
C GLU A 127 8.32 -10.91 -1.75
N ILE A 128 9.43 -11.39 -1.19
CA ILE A 128 10.75 -10.76 -1.33
C ILE A 128 11.57 -11.61 -2.28
N LYS A 129 11.98 -11.05 -3.41
CA LYS A 129 12.78 -11.73 -4.44
C LYS A 129 14.16 -11.11 -4.54
N CYS A 130 15.19 -11.95 -4.58
CA CYS A 130 16.53 -11.48 -4.88
C CYS A 130 16.78 -11.52 -6.38
N VAL A 131 17.22 -10.40 -6.96
CA VAL A 131 17.49 -10.26 -8.39
C VAL A 131 18.97 -9.98 -8.61
N ASN A 132 19.60 -10.80 -9.45
CA ASN A 132 21.00 -10.63 -9.86
C ASN A 132 21.08 -9.61 -11.00
N ASN A 133 20.76 -8.34 -10.73
CA ASN A 133 21.00 -7.26 -11.69
C ASN A 133 22.15 -6.36 -11.20
N LYS A 134 22.93 -5.77 -12.11
CA LYS A 134 24.02 -4.85 -11.71
C LYS A 134 23.42 -3.62 -11.00
N LEU A 135 24.00 -3.23 -9.87
CA LEU A 135 23.59 -2.05 -9.06
C LEU A 135 23.54 -0.73 -9.88
N SER A 136 24.26 -0.66 -11.00
CA SER A 136 24.29 0.46 -11.93
C SER A 136 22.98 0.70 -12.69
N GLU A 137 22.13 -0.31 -12.88
CA GLU A 137 20.85 -0.19 -13.61
C GLU A 137 19.64 0.10 -12.72
N ALA A 138 19.76 -0.13 -11.40
CA ALA A 138 18.67 0.11 -10.46
C ALA A 138 18.53 1.60 -10.06
N LYS A 139 19.62 2.37 -10.12
CA LYS A 139 19.63 3.79 -9.79
C LYS A 139 18.97 4.68 -10.86
N SER A 140 18.92 4.23 -12.11
CA SER A 140 18.38 5.01 -13.24
C SER A 140 16.86 4.91 -13.42
N ARG A 141 16.16 4.05 -12.66
CA ARG A 141 14.69 3.88 -12.75
C ARG A 141 13.92 4.40 -11.52
N GLY A 142 14.59 5.10 -10.61
CA GLY A 142 14.00 5.66 -9.38
C GLY A 142 13.60 7.14 -9.46
N VAL A 143 13.59 7.72 -10.67
CA VAL A 143 13.16 9.10 -10.91
C VAL A 143 12.10 9.09 -12.00
N GLU A 144 10.84 9.00 -11.59
CA GLU A 144 9.66 9.56 -12.26
C GLU A 144 8.48 9.60 -11.28
#